data_AF-A0A1X2I1F8-F1
#
_entry.id   AF-A0A1X2I1F8-F1
#
_cell.length_a   1.000
_cell.length_b   1.000
_cell.length_c   1.000
_cell.angle_alpha   90.00
_cell.angle_beta   90.00
_cell.angle_gamma   90.00
#
_symmetry.space_group_name_H-M   'P 1'
#
loop_
_entity.id
_entity.type
_entity.pdbx_description
1 polymer ?
#
loop_
_entity_poly.entity_id
_entity_poly.type
_entity_poly.pdbx_seq_one_letter_code
_entity_poly.pdbx_strand_id
1 'polypeptide(L)'
;MMTMESDLKHIKYVWVDAICVDQRPTKRKNTVYRMSDIYEKASFILAVPDLHLAYLRNLTMKNMDITEDSALYSDYIYYLIHGNSDQLEKIEANFDNRVPKDPGLRQLLTRYTDHFVDAKDPGLRQLLTRYTDHFVDGFMKYRRHGYPYCPARSLDHICEENGPVTRLQPQTRTERDQIYSFENLHHCHDMENCPLKTFSEQEYQATREEIARHNDANWKSRIIERSTAIRQSMAFLADLIKDWSSRVWVISEYSIAKKKNNLKYWFAQLQRYESHFGKFQDMDDFAFFKFDVEDPCFSEFLNINIYQYDLTPWHSTNTSSNPVYVYFHKTLIKQLNQQTFLEMILKSKASKNEDRFYSILPLSEYANSIKNLEVGDWEINTVVSVKLKLYEIMTIKDKLNLLFWSGNLYASNKGTILPTFATSTLPLRFENGNLTHSKNSLWNFDLNNTSTIMLLQHHHHHHHQTDSNEDGTSRLYYLQLKPLQYFIYDYESENNRNDSFELDWRRKEIRKRLGISSSIITTAHIDLVCIPALTRYASARAYDQFYIILVGSFIENKWTLDQNSLELHVTDPGWIPGDNDNDNKSVVFNIY
;
A
#
# COMPACT_ATOMS: atom_id res chain seq x y z
N MET A 1 25.16 5.17 21.56
CA MET A 1 24.73 4.97 20.17
C MET A 1 25.25 6.05 19.24
N MET A 2 24.81 7.32 19.30
CA MET A 2 25.35 8.39 18.42
C MET A 2 26.88 8.57 18.50
N THR A 3 27.49 8.36 19.66
CA THR A 3 28.95 8.42 19.84
C THR A 3 29.70 7.21 19.30
N MET A 4 28.99 6.11 19.01
CA MET A 4 29.54 4.89 18.40
C MET A 4 29.54 5.00 16.87
N GLU A 5 28.58 5.74 16.31
CA GLU A 5 28.48 6.01 14.88
C GLU A 5 29.64 6.87 14.37
N SER A 6 30.41 6.32 13.43
CA SER A 6 31.64 6.95 12.93
C SER A 6 31.42 8.34 12.34
N ASP A 7 30.28 8.57 11.68
CA ASP A 7 29.89 9.84 11.06
C ASP A 7 29.11 10.77 12.00
N LEU A 8 28.67 10.30 13.18
CA LEU A 8 27.99 11.14 14.18
C LEU A 8 28.85 11.44 15.40
N LYS A 9 29.98 10.77 15.60
CA LYS A 9 30.88 10.96 16.75
C LYS A 9 31.37 12.40 16.95
N HIS A 10 31.37 13.20 15.88
CA HIS A 10 31.81 14.60 15.90
C HIS A 10 30.67 15.60 16.18
N ILE A 11 29.41 15.13 16.23
CA ILE A 11 28.24 15.95 16.52
C ILE A 11 28.24 16.32 18.01
N LYS A 12 28.30 17.62 18.30
CA LYS A 12 28.41 18.15 19.67
C LYS A 12 27.07 18.38 20.36
N TYR A 13 26.01 18.56 19.57
CA TYR A 13 24.69 18.94 20.07
C TYR A 13 23.61 18.09 19.40
N VAL A 14 22.66 17.63 20.20
CA VAL A 14 21.48 16.92 19.74
C VAL A 14 20.27 17.74 20.13
N TRP A 15 19.40 18.01 19.17
CA TRP A 15 18.11 18.63 19.42
C TRP A 15 17.04 17.54 19.30
N VAL A 16 16.21 17.42 20.33
CA VAL A 16 15.18 16.37 20.41
C VAL A 16 13.82 17.02 20.23
N ASP A 17 13.18 16.71 19.10
CA ASP A 17 11.81 17.12 18.84
C ASP A 17 10.83 16.09 19.42
N ALA A 18 10.45 16.29 20.68
CA ALA A 18 9.52 15.38 21.34
C ALA A 18 8.39 16.10 22.09
N ILE A 19 8.59 17.35 22.53
CA ILE A 19 7.65 18.04 23.42
C ILE A 19 7.64 19.55 23.13
N CYS A 20 6.52 20.05 22.59
CA CYS A 20 6.26 21.49 22.61
C CYS A 20 5.84 21.89 24.04
N VAL A 21 6.71 22.62 24.73
CA VAL A 21 6.53 23.03 26.15
C VAL A 21 5.37 24.04 26.32
N ASP A 22 5.04 24.82 25.28
CA ASP A 22 3.93 25.79 25.30
C ASP A 22 2.88 25.47 24.24
N GLN A 23 1.80 24.83 24.67
CA GLN A 23 0.70 24.38 23.80
C GLN A 23 -0.26 25.52 23.39
N ARG A 24 -0.01 26.77 23.78
CA ARG A 24 -0.85 27.90 23.33
C ARG A 24 -0.79 28.03 21.80
N PRO A 25 -1.93 28.15 21.08
CA PRO A 25 -1.97 28.03 19.63
C PRO A 25 -0.99 28.95 18.87
N THR A 26 -0.89 30.21 19.25
CA THR A 26 -0.03 31.20 18.58
C THR A 26 1.45 30.92 18.82
N LYS A 27 1.84 30.60 20.06
CA LYS A 27 3.23 30.27 20.41
C LYS A 27 3.67 28.92 19.86
N ARG A 28 2.78 27.93 19.86
CA ARG A 28 3.01 26.62 19.25
C ARG A 28 3.28 26.77 17.75
N LYS A 29 2.42 27.50 17.02
CA LYS A 29 2.61 27.80 15.59
C LYS A 29 3.97 28.47 15.33
N ASN A 30 4.29 29.54 16.06
CA ASN A 30 5.57 30.24 15.91
C ASN A 30 6.79 29.35 16.23
N THR A 31 6.68 28.50 17.26
CA THR A 31 7.76 27.56 17.60
C THR A 31 7.99 26.57 16.47
N VAL A 32 6.91 26.01 15.93
CA VAL A 32 6.99 25.05 14.82
C VAL A 32 7.60 25.68 13.57
N TYR A 33 7.24 26.92 13.21
CA TYR A 33 7.90 27.60 12.09
C TYR A 33 9.41 27.78 12.31
N ARG A 34 9.82 28.06 13.54
CA ARG A 34 11.24 28.19 13.87
C ARG A 34 11.97 26.84 13.94
N MET A 35 11.26 25.72 14.04
CA MET A 35 11.89 24.40 13.95
C MET A 35 12.42 24.12 12.55
N SER A 36 11.77 24.66 11.51
CA SER A 36 12.31 24.61 10.14
C SER A 36 13.71 25.21 10.07
N ASP A 37 13.98 26.32 10.77
CA ASP A 37 15.33 26.92 10.85
C ASP A 37 16.37 25.97 11.48
N ILE A 38 15.95 25.14 12.43
CA ILE A 38 16.81 24.14 13.09
C ILE A 38 17.09 23.00 12.11
N TYR A 39 16.06 22.46 11.46
CA TYR A 39 16.21 21.39 10.46
C TYR A 39 17.04 21.86 9.24
N GLU A 40 16.90 23.12 8.84
CA GLU A 40 17.72 23.75 7.80
C GLU A 40 19.19 23.92 8.20
N LYS A 41 19.53 23.89 9.49
CA LYS A 41 20.93 23.94 9.96
C LYS A 41 21.46 22.59 10.42
N ALA A 42 20.58 21.60 10.61
CA ALA A 42 20.95 20.28 11.07
C ALA A 42 21.88 19.58 10.07
N SER A 43 22.96 18.98 10.59
CA SER A 43 23.86 18.11 9.83
C SER A 43 23.17 16.81 9.43
N PHE A 44 22.36 16.25 10.32
CA PHE A 44 21.52 15.08 10.08
C PHE A 44 20.17 15.27 10.74
N ILE A 45 19.14 14.68 10.13
CA ILE A 45 17.82 14.56 10.73
C ILE A 45 17.61 13.07 11.03
N LEU A 46 17.36 12.75 12.29
CA LEU A 46 17.17 11.37 12.74
C LEU A 46 15.68 11.12 13.01
N ALA A 47 15.06 10.30 12.18
CA ALA A 47 13.69 9.82 12.37
C ALA A 47 13.66 8.64 13.36
N VAL A 48 12.74 8.67 14.31
CA VAL A 48 12.50 7.56 15.25
C VAL A 48 11.01 7.19 15.21
N PRO A 49 10.56 6.37 14.24
CA PRO A 49 9.14 6.09 14.02
C PRO A 49 8.43 5.45 15.22
N ASP A 50 9.17 4.73 16.06
CA ASP A 50 8.70 4.08 17.28
C ASP A 50 9.14 4.81 18.57
N LEU A 51 9.34 6.13 18.52
CA LEU A 51 9.72 6.93 19.69
C LEU A 51 8.82 6.69 20.93
N HIS A 52 7.54 6.38 20.70
CA HIS A 52 6.57 6.02 21.73
C HIS A 52 6.39 4.50 21.88
N LEU A 53 7.47 3.72 21.79
CA LEU A 53 7.43 2.25 21.82
C LEU A 53 6.63 1.69 23.01
N ALA A 54 6.77 2.27 24.19
CA ALA A 54 6.01 1.85 25.38
C ALA A 54 4.48 1.96 25.17
N TYR A 55 4.02 3.03 24.53
CA TYR A 55 2.61 3.18 24.18
C TYR A 55 2.19 2.15 23.11
N LEU A 56 3.01 1.97 22.07
CA LEU A 56 2.74 1.00 21.00
C LEU A 56 2.58 -0.43 21.53
N ARG A 57 3.45 -0.84 22.48
CA ARG A 57 3.37 -2.14 23.18
C ARG A 57 2.06 -2.29 23.96
N ASN A 58 1.61 -1.23 24.62
CA ASN A 58 0.42 -1.27 25.48
C ASN A 58 -0.91 -1.19 24.71
N LEU A 59 -0.90 -0.93 23.40
CA LEU A 59 -2.11 -0.86 22.59
C LEU A 59 -2.81 -2.22 22.44
N THR A 60 -2.03 -3.28 22.17
CA THR A 60 -2.55 -4.65 22.00
C THR A 60 -1.49 -5.67 22.42
N MET A 61 -1.91 -6.84 22.92
CA MET A 61 -0.98 -7.96 23.19
C MET A 61 -0.16 -8.33 21.95
N LYS A 62 -0.78 -8.33 20.77
CA LYS A 62 -0.10 -8.64 19.52
C LYS A 62 1.06 -7.67 19.22
N ASN A 63 0.91 -6.38 19.53
CA ASN A 63 2.02 -5.43 19.37
C ASN A 63 3.16 -5.71 20.35
N MET A 64 2.84 -6.13 21.57
CA MET A 64 3.84 -6.54 22.56
C MET A 64 4.62 -7.77 22.05
N ASP A 65 3.92 -8.80 21.58
CA ASP A 65 4.52 -10.01 21.00
C ASP A 65 5.45 -9.66 19.82
N ILE A 66 4.97 -8.85 18.87
CA ILE A 66 5.77 -8.41 17.70
C ILE A 66 7.01 -7.61 18.14
N THR A 67 6.88 -6.77 19.17
CA THR A 67 8.01 -5.98 19.69
C THR A 67 9.06 -6.88 20.33
N GLU A 68 8.64 -7.89 21.09
CA GLU A 68 9.53 -8.86 21.73
C GLU A 68 10.23 -9.74 20.69
N ASP A 69 9.49 -10.20 19.69
CA ASP A 69 10.03 -10.90 18.51
C ASP A 69 11.02 -10.03 17.71
N SER A 70 10.70 -8.74 17.52
CA SER A 70 11.60 -7.78 16.86
C SER A 70 12.92 -7.65 17.60
N ALA A 71 12.88 -7.61 18.94
CA ALA A 71 14.09 -7.56 19.76
C ALA A 71 14.87 -8.89 19.69
N LEU A 72 14.16 -10.03 19.74
CA LEU A 72 14.74 -11.38 19.65
C LEU A 72 15.49 -11.61 18.33
N TYR A 73 14.94 -11.11 17.22
CA TYR A 73 15.51 -11.24 15.87
C TYR A 73 16.14 -9.93 15.34
N SER A 74 16.49 -9.01 16.23
CA SER A 74 16.98 -7.65 15.89
C SER A 74 18.14 -7.66 14.90
N ASP A 75 19.10 -8.57 15.06
CA ASP A 75 20.26 -8.71 14.16
C ASP A 75 19.87 -9.09 12.75
N TYR A 76 18.96 -10.06 12.66
CA TYR A 76 18.48 -10.55 11.39
C TYR A 76 17.70 -9.44 10.69
N ILE A 77 16.81 -8.76 11.41
CA ILE A 77 16.03 -7.64 10.89
C ILE A 77 16.94 -6.48 10.46
N TYR A 78 17.97 -6.16 11.24
CA TYR A 78 18.94 -5.11 10.92
C TYR A 78 19.65 -5.39 9.59
N TYR A 79 20.28 -6.56 9.45
CA TYR A 79 20.95 -6.92 8.21
C TYR A 79 19.99 -7.12 7.04
N LEU A 80 18.75 -7.53 7.33
CA LEU A 80 17.69 -7.61 6.33
C LEU A 80 17.36 -6.22 5.80
N ILE A 81 17.14 -5.22 6.66
CA ILE A 81 16.90 -3.83 6.22
C ILE A 81 18.10 -3.29 5.42
N HIS A 82 19.33 -3.60 5.81
CA HIS A 82 20.53 -3.23 5.05
C HIS A 82 20.74 -3.99 3.74
N GLY A 83 19.98 -5.06 3.50
CA GLY A 83 20.20 -5.95 2.34
C GLY A 83 21.54 -6.69 2.39
N ASN A 84 22.13 -6.89 3.58
CA ASN A 84 23.43 -7.54 3.73
C ASN A 84 23.27 -9.07 3.73
N SER A 85 23.16 -9.66 2.54
CA SER A 85 22.98 -11.11 2.35
C SER A 85 24.05 -11.94 3.06
N ASP A 86 25.31 -11.52 3.02
CA ASP A 86 26.44 -12.27 3.58
C ASP A 86 26.35 -12.42 5.10
N GLN A 87 25.92 -11.35 5.79
CA GLN A 87 25.71 -11.41 7.24
C GLN A 87 24.46 -12.21 7.60
N LEU A 88 23.40 -12.12 6.81
CA LEU A 88 22.21 -12.94 7.00
C LEU A 88 22.52 -14.42 6.82
N GLU A 89 23.31 -14.80 5.80
CA GLU A 89 23.75 -16.17 5.57
C GLU A 89 24.57 -16.73 6.73
N LYS A 90 25.44 -15.89 7.34
CA LYS A 90 26.18 -16.25 8.56
C LYS A 90 25.26 -16.46 9.76
N ILE A 91 24.26 -15.60 9.96
CA ILE A 91 23.26 -15.77 11.03
C ILE A 91 22.49 -17.07 10.82
N GLU A 92 22.10 -17.38 9.59
CA GLU A 92 21.39 -18.62 9.27
C GLU A 92 22.26 -19.87 9.46
N ALA A 93 23.53 -19.82 9.07
CA ALA A 93 24.46 -20.92 9.33
C ALA A 93 24.60 -21.19 10.84
N ASN A 94 24.48 -20.17 11.69
CA ASN A 94 24.51 -20.32 13.14
C ASN A 94 23.17 -20.80 13.74
N PHE A 95 22.04 -20.51 13.07
CA PHE A 95 20.72 -20.99 13.48
C PHE A 95 20.63 -22.52 13.42
N ASP A 96 21.30 -23.15 12.44
CA ASP A 96 21.38 -24.60 12.26
C ASP A 96 21.97 -25.37 13.45
N ASN A 97 22.75 -24.71 14.32
CA ASN A 97 23.24 -25.35 15.55
C ASN A 97 22.14 -25.75 16.54
N ARG A 98 20.88 -25.32 16.28
CA ARG A 98 19.67 -25.61 17.07
C ARG A 98 18.65 -26.52 16.35
N VAL A 99 18.91 -26.91 15.09
CA VAL A 99 18.21 -27.98 14.34
C VAL A 99 18.72 -29.33 14.88
N PRO A 100 17.92 -30.43 14.90
CA PRO A 100 18.21 -31.58 15.74
C PRO A 100 19.63 -32.12 15.50
N LYS A 101 20.43 -32.09 16.57
CA LYS A 101 21.65 -32.88 16.69
C LYS A 101 21.34 -34.36 16.93
N ASP A 102 20.06 -34.74 16.88
CA ASP A 102 19.59 -36.09 17.14
C ASP A 102 20.40 -37.08 16.28
N PRO A 103 21.23 -37.91 16.91
CA PRO A 103 22.02 -38.89 16.20
C PRO A 103 21.13 -39.87 15.44
N GLY A 104 19.90 -40.12 15.92
CA GLY A 104 18.93 -41.03 15.30
C GLY A 104 18.45 -40.52 13.95
N LEU A 105 17.94 -39.29 13.88
CA LEU A 105 17.49 -38.64 12.64
C LEU A 105 18.65 -38.46 11.65
N ARG A 106 19.85 -38.10 12.14
CA ARG A 106 21.05 -38.04 11.30
C ARG A 106 21.42 -39.40 10.76
N GLN A 107 21.49 -40.43 11.61
CA GLN A 107 21.81 -41.79 11.21
C GLN A 107 20.73 -42.38 10.28
N LEU A 108 19.47 -41.95 10.37
CA LEU A 108 18.40 -42.31 9.44
C LEU A 108 18.61 -41.65 8.06
N LEU A 109 18.88 -40.35 8.04
CA LEU A 109 19.18 -39.61 6.80
C LEU A 109 20.46 -40.14 6.14
N THR A 110 21.54 -40.34 6.91
CA THR A 110 22.82 -40.92 6.46
C THR A 110 22.69 -42.35 5.93
N ARG A 111 21.74 -43.14 6.43
CA ARG A 111 21.60 -44.57 6.06
C ARG A 111 20.73 -44.82 4.84
N TYR A 112 19.84 -43.89 4.49
CA TYR A 112 18.83 -44.10 3.44
C TYR A 112 18.87 -43.07 2.32
N THR A 113 19.78 -42.09 2.40
CA THR A 113 20.14 -41.19 1.30
C THR A 113 21.67 -41.15 1.22
N ASP A 114 22.25 -41.51 0.08
CA ASP A 114 23.72 -41.56 -0.13
C ASP A 114 24.42 -40.17 -0.05
N HIS A 115 23.72 -39.13 0.42
CA HIS A 115 24.19 -37.74 0.42
C HIS A 115 24.27 -37.07 1.80
N PHE A 116 23.62 -37.59 2.85
CA PHE A 116 23.53 -36.90 4.14
C PHE A 116 24.51 -37.41 5.21
N VAL A 117 25.82 -37.35 4.95
CA VAL A 117 26.85 -37.89 5.85
C VAL A 117 27.42 -36.88 6.86
N ASP A 118 27.15 -35.58 6.77
CA ASP A 118 27.68 -34.63 7.75
C ASP A 118 26.68 -33.58 8.21
N ALA A 119 26.85 -33.10 9.45
CA ALA A 119 26.14 -31.98 10.06
C ALA A 119 26.29 -30.63 9.32
N LYS A 120 26.88 -30.68 8.11
CA LYS A 120 27.14 -29.62 7.16
C LYS A 120 26.53 -29.93 5.79
N ASP A 121 25.58 -30.86 5.69
CA ASP A 121 25.06 -31.25 4.38
C ASP A 121 24.36 -30.06 3.69
N PRO A 122 24.94 -29.52 2.59
CA PRO A 122 24.33 -28.44 1.82
C PRO A 122 22.98 -28.84 1.22
N GLY A 123 22.69 -30.14 1.07
CA GLY A 123 21.52 -30.68 0.38
C GLY A 123 20.18 -30.26 1.00
N LEU A 124 19.96 -30.51 2.29
CA LEU A 124 18.68 -30.14 2.95
C LEU A 124 18.51 -28.63 2.99
N ARG A 125 19.58 -27.88 3.29
CA ARG A 125 19.52 -26.41 3.26
C ARG A 125 19.22 -25.91 1.85
N GLN A 126 19.77 -26.52 0.81
CA GLN A 126 19.48 -26.18 -0.58
C GLN A 126 18.02 -26.50 -0.94
N LEU A 127 17.48 -27.63 -0.49
CA LEU A 127 16.06 -27.98 -0.68
C LEU A 127 15.15 -26.99 0.05
N LEU A 128 15.40 -26.71 1.33
CA LEU A 128 14.64 -25.74 2.12
C LEU A 128 14.72 -24.35 1.49
N THR A 129 15.90 -23.91 1.09
CA THR A 129 16.11 -22.61 0.42
C THR A 129 15.49 -22.58 -0.96
N ARG A 130 15.33 -23.71 -1.66
CA ARG A 130 14.73 -23.79 -3.00
C ARG A 130 13.21 -23.82 -2.96
N TYR A 131 12.63 -24.58 -2.03
CA TYR A 131 11.19 -24.87 -2.00
C TYR A 131 10.43 -24.10 -0.93
N THR A 132 11.12 -23.44 0.02
CA THR A 132 10.50 -22.60 1.04
C THR A 132 10.96 -21.14 0.93
N ASP A 133 10.21 -20.25 1.57
CA ASP A 133 10.52 -18.84 1.69
C ASP A 133 10.87 -18.43 3.13
N HIS A 134 11.26 -19.39 3.98
CA HIS A 134 11.58 -19.15 5.39
C HIS A 134 13.00 -18.63 5.66
N PHE A 135 13.81 -18.47 4.62
CA PHE A 135 15.24 -18.12 4.69
C PHE A 135 15.53 -16.82 3.92
N VAL A 136 16.77 -16.33 3.97
CA VAL A 136 17.22 -15.04 3.39
C VAL A 136 16.59 -14.78 2.03
N ASP A 137 16.73 -15.74 1.11
CA ASP A 137 16.24 -15.62 -0.26
C ASP A 137 14.73 -15.38 -0.33
N GLY A 138 13.93 -16.01 0.53
CA GLY A 138 12.48 -15.81 0.58
C GLY A 138 12.05 -14.48 1.20
N PHE A 139 12.89 -13.90 2.06
CA PHE A 139 12.66 -12.56 2.60
C PHE A 139 13.10 -11.44 1.65
N MET A 140 14.13 -11.69 0.82
CA MET A 140 14.74 -10.69 -0.06
C MET A 140 14.21 -10.73 -1.50
N LYS A 141 13.95 -11.91 -2.05
CA LYS A 141 13.61 -12.08 -3.48
C LYS A 141 12.17 -12.54 -3.63
N TYR A 142 11.47 -11.93 -4.59
CA TYR A 142 10.14 -12.39 -4.97
C TYR A 142 10.24 -13.75 -5.65
N ARG A 143 9.47 -14.73 -5.17
CA ARG A 143 9.29 -16.02 -5.84
C ARG A 143 7.82 -16.30 -6.04
N ARG A 144 7.47 -16.63 -7.28
CA ARG A 144 6.15 -17.14 -7.60
C ARG A 144 6.10 -18.62 -7.24
N HIS A 145 5.11 -19.00 -6.46
CA HIS A 145 4.85 -20.40 -6.13
C HIS A 145 3.68 -20.92 -6.98
N GLY A 146 3.64 -22.24 -7.21
CA GLY A 146 2.44 -22.87 -7.77
C GLY A 146 1.27 -22.71 -6.82
N TYR A 147 0.08 -22.41 -7.33
CA TYR A 147 -1.14 -22.40 -6.53
C TYR A 147 -1.64 -23.84 -6.34
N PRO A 148 -2.01 -24.26 -5.11
CA PRO A 148 -1.91 -23.54 -3.83
C PRO A 148 -0.54 -23.74 -3.14
N TYR A 149 0.13 -22.65 -2.76
CA TYR A 149 1.36 -22.72 -1.96
C TYR A 149 1.03 -22.71 -0.46
N CYS A 150 1.58 -23.68 0.27
CA CYS A 150 1.51 -23.72 1.73
C CYS A 150 2.91 -24.04 2.28
N PRO A 151 3.61 -23.06 2.90
CA PRO A 151 4.96 -23.26 3.40
C PRO A 151 5.09 -24.44 4.36
N ALA A 152 4.09 -24.65 5.23
CA ALA A 152 4.04 -25.78 6.15
C ALA A 152 3.97 -27.13 5.40
N ARG A 153 3.11 -27.25 4.39
CA ARG A 153 3.03 -28.46 3.55
C ARG A 153 4.31 -28.68 2.75
N SER A 154 4.95 -27.62 2.27
CA SER A 154 6.25 -27.74 1.59
C SER A 154 7.33 -28.27 2.55
N LEU A 155 7.35 -27.84 3.81
CA LEU A 155 8.23 -28.40 4.84
C LEU A 155 7.92 -29.87 5.14
N ASP A 156 6.63 -30.25 5.18
CA ASP A 156 6.21 -31.62 5.38
C ASP A 156 6.65 -32.53 4.24
N HIS A 157 6.43 -32.12 3.00
CA HIS A 157 6.82 -32.89 1.83
C HIS A 157 8.33 -33.10 1.73
N ILE A 158 9.13 -32.06 2.01
CA ILE A 158 10.61 -32.20 2.08
C ILE A 158 11.00 -33.24 3.15
N CYS A 159 10.22 -33.41 4.21
CA CYS A 159 10.50 -34.45 5.21
C CYS A 159 10.02 -35.83 4.77
N GLU A 160 8.86 -35.91 4.09
CA GLU A 160 8.26 -37.16 3.62
C GLU A 160 9.02 -37.78 2.46
N GLU A 161 9.45 -37.00 1.46
CA GLU A 161 10.28 -37.49 0.34
C GLU A 161 11.64 -38.02 0.81
N ASN A 162 12.12 -37.53 1.95
CA ASN A 162 13.36 -37.98 2.59
C ASN A 162 13.11 -39.05 3.67
N GLY A 163 11.85 -39.46 3.87
CA GLY A 163 11.48 -40.54 4.76
C GLY A 163 11.87 -41.92 4.19
N PRO A 164 12.08 -42.94 5.03
CA PRO A 164 12.38 -44.29 4.55
C PRO A 164 11.20 -44.81 3.73
N VAL A 165 11.32 -44.77 2.41
CA VAL A 165 10.46 -45.56 1.52
C VAL A 165 10.71 -47.01 1.93
N THR A 166 9.74 -47.61 2.61
CA THR A 166 9.71 -49.05 2.87
C THR A 166 9.59 -49.74 1.52
N ARG A 167 10.73 -49.91 0.81
CA ARG A 167 10.82 -50.71 -0.41
C ARG A 167 10.61 -52.17 0.00
N LEU A 168 9.35 -52.56 0.11
CA LEU A 168 8.95 -53.95 0.02
C LEU A 168 9.13 -54.39 -1.44
N GLN A 169 10.35 -54.83 -1.74
CA GLN A 169 10.76 -55.88 -2.67
C GLN A 169 11.98 -55.50 -3.54
N PRO A 170 13.05 -56.31 -3.52
CA PRO A 170 14.14 -56.21 -4.47
C PRO A 170 13.74 -56.91 -5.78
N GLN A 171 13.52 -56.13 -6.85
CA GLN A 171 13.66 -56.68 -8.20
C GLN A 171 15.11 -56.49 -8.64
N THR A 172 15.78 -57.61 -8.83
CA THR A 172 17.12 -57.74 -9.42
C THR A 172 17.16 -57.05 -10.79
N ARG A 173 17.89 -55.95 -10.91
CA ARG A 173 18.34 -55.42 -12.20
C ARG A 173 19.83 -55.12 -12.15
N THR A 174 20.53 -55.77 -13.08
CA THR A 174 21.97 -55.80 -13.29
C THR A 174 22.51 -54.46 -13.77
N GLU A 175 23.70 -54.13 -13.25
CA GLU A 175 24.53 -52.98 -13.56
C GLU A 175 24.93 -52.90 -15.06
N ARG A 176 25.00 -51.67 -15.60
CA ARG A 176 26.24 -51.11 -16.16
C ARG A 176 26.11 -49.62 -16.49
N ASP A 177 27.06 -48.87 -15.93
CA ASP A 177 27.72 -47.65 -16.42
C ASP A 177 26.87 -46.45 -16.86
N GLN A 178 26.90 -45.37 -16.07
CA GLN A 178 27.24 -44.03 -16.57
C GLN A 178 27.55 -43.01 -15.46
N ILE A 179 28.60 -42.25 -15.73
CA ILE A 179 29.35 -41.34 -14.87
C ILE A 179 28.77 -39.91 -15.00
N TYR A 180 28.47 -39.30 -13.84
CA TYR A 180 28.25 -37.89 -13.49
C TYR A 180 27.63 -36.91 -14.50
N SER A 181 26.30 -36.75 -14.42
CA SER A 181 25.57 -35.50 -14.71
C SER A 181 24.49 -35.30 -13.64
N PHE A 182 24.41 -34.10 -13.05
CA PHE A 182 23.42 -33.75 -12.02
C PHE A 182 21.96 -33.79 -12.51
N GLU A 183 21.73 -33.93 -13.82
CA GLU A 183 20.40 -34.07 -14.42
C GLU A 183 19.74 -35.43 -14.14
N ASN A 184 20.50 -36.42 -13.65
CA ASN A 184 19.99 -37.77 -13.35
C ASN A 184 19.61 -37.99 -11.87
N LEU A 185 19.75 -36.99 -10.99
CA LEU A 185 19.34 -37.12 -9.58
C LEU A 185 17.81 -37.07 -9.38
N HIS A 186 17.04 -36.81 -10.44
CA HIS A 186 15.60 -36.90 -10.46
C HIS A 186 15.14 -37.98 -11.45
N HIS A 187 15.31 -39.26 -11.09
CA HIS A 187 14.64 -40.36 -11.80
C HIS A 187 13.13 -40.40 -11.47
N CYS A 188 12.39 -39.35 -11.80
CA CYS A 188 11.01 -39.50 -12.22
C CYS A 188 11.02 -39.68 -13.73
N HIS A 189 11.36 -40.89 -14.19
CA HIS A 189 11.24 -41.26 -15.60
C HIS A 189 9.79 -41.30 -16.08
N ASP A 190 8.85 -41.24 -15.15
CA ASP A 190 7.45 -41.11 -15.43
C ASP A 190 7.00 -39.66 -15.17
N MET A 191 6.89 -38.88 -16.26
CA MET A 191 6.41 -37.51 -16.19
C MET A 191 4.95 -37.41 -15.74
N GLU A 192 4.21 -38.52 -15.63
CA GLU A 192 2.84 -38.55 -15.10
C GLU A 192 2.77 -38.82 -13.59
N ASN A 193 3.84 -39.37 -12.99
CA ASN A 193 3.87 -39.79 -11.57
C ASN A 193 4.94 -39.09 -10.72
N CYS A 194 5.47 -37.95 -11.19
CA CYS A 194 6.40 -37.14 -10.40
C CYS A 194 5.66 -36.49 -9.21
N PRO A 195 6.05 -36.72 -7.94
CA PRO A 195 5.42 -36.12 -6.76
C PRO A 195 5.40 -34.59 -6.79
N LEU A 196 6.36 -34.00 -7.51
CA LEU A 196 6.44 -32.55 -7.73
C LEU A 196 5.48 -32.03 -8.83
N LYS A 197 4.77 -32.91 -9.55
CA LYS A 197 3.68 -32.55 -10.47
C LYS A 197 2.32 -32.60 -9.76
N THR A 198 2.22 -33.34 -8.66
CA THR A 198 0.98 -33.53 -7.87
C THR A 198 0.59 -32.32 -7.01
N PHE A 199 1.30 -31.20 -7.11
CA PHE A 199 0.86 -29.94 -6.52
C PHE A 199 -0.51 -29.45 -7.03
N SER A 200 -1.14 -30.09 -8.04
CA SER A 200 -2.39 -29.60 -8.60
C SER A 200 -3.70 -30.30 -8.20
N GLU A 201 -3.79 -31.60 -7.84
CA GLU A 201 -5.14 -32.24 -7.90
C GLU A 201 -5.55 -33.33 -6.87
N GLN A 202 -4.76 -33.71 -5.86
CA GLN A 202 -5.26 -34.69 -4.87
C GLN A 202 -5.27 -34.18 -3.43
N GLU A 203 -6.47 -34.14 -2.84
CA GLU A 203 -6.72 -33.89 -1.43
C GLU A 203 -6.18 -35.05 -0.57
N TYR A 204 -4.95 -34.90 -0.09
CA TYR A 204 -4.39 -35.81 0.92
C TYR A 204 -5.02 -35.50 2.29
N GLN A 205 -5.73 -36.46 2.88
CA GLN A 205 -6.20 -36.40 4.27
C GLN A 205 -5.13 -36.99 5.19
N ALA A 206 -4.35 -36.13 5.84
CA ALA A 206 -3.36 -36.55 6.82
C ALA A 206 -4.03 -37.28 8.01
N THR A 207 -3.41 -38.36 8.47
CA THR A 207 -3.89 -39.13 9.62
C THR A 207 -3.58 -38.40 10.94
N ARG A 208 -4.39 -38.66 11.98
CA ARG A 208 -4.23 -38.06 13.32
C ARG A 208 -2.85 -38.36 13.96
N GLU A 209 -2.24 -39.49 13.59
CA GLU A 209 -0.92 -39.92 14.08
C GLU A 209 0.23 -39.21 13.35
N GLU A 210 0.05 -38.83 12.08
CA GLU A 210 0.97 -37.97 11.35
C GLU A 210 0.96 -36.56 11.94
N ILE A 211 -0.21 -36.02 12.28
CA ILE A 211 -0.36 -34.72 12.98
C ILE A 211 0.31 -34.75 14.37
N ALA A 212 0.24 -35.87 15.09
CA ALA A 212 0.89 -36.01 16.40
C ALA A 212 2.42 -36.08 16.30
N ARG A 213 2.97 -36.89 15.38
CA ARG A 213 4.42 -36.94 15.10
C ARG A 213 4.95 -35.63 14.50
N HIS A 214 4.09 -34.88 13.81
CA HIS A 214 4.36 -33.56 13.27
C HIS A 214 4.58 -32.50 14.38
N ASN A 215 3.86 -32.60 15.49
CA ASN A 215 4.04 -31.71 16.65
C ASN A 215 5.33 -31.98 17.45
N ASP A 216 5.89 -33.19 17.38
CA ASP A 216 7.11 -33.56 18.11
C ASP A 216 8.40 -33.05 17.42
N ALA A 217 8.34 -32.64 16.15
CA ALA A 217 9.48 -32.06 15.42
C ALA A 217 9.67 -30.57 15.74
N ASN A 218 10.08 -30.27 16.98
CA ASN A 218 10.30 -28.91 17.54
C ASN A 218 11.01 -27.94 16.56
N TRP A 219 11.91 -28.42 15.70
CA TRP A 219 12.62 -27.57 14.74
C TRP A 219 11.76 -26.97 13.63
N LYS A 220 10.72 -27.66 13.15
CA LYS A 220 9.81 -27.14 12.10
C LYS A 220 9.03 -25.94 12.62
N SER A 221 8.40 -26.12 13.79
CA SER A 221 7.69 -25.05 14.49
C SER A 221 8.58 -23.84 14.68
N ARG A 222 9.84 -24.05 15.10
CA ARG A 222 10.81 -22.96 15.28
C ARG A 222 11.20 -22.23 14.00
N ILE A 223 11.30 -22.91 12.86
CA ILE A 223 11.53 -22.25 11.56
C ILE A 223 10.32 -21.39 11.19
N ILE A 224 9.10 -21.94 11.33
CA ILE A 224 7.85 -21.25 11.01
C ILE A 224 7.64 -20.05 11.95
N GLU A 225 7.85 -20.23 13.26
CA GLU A 225 7.77 -19.19 14.28
C GLU A 225 8.77 -18.08 14.00
N ARG A 226 10.05 -18.40 13.78
CA ARG A 226 11.07 -17.41 13.41
C ARG A 226 10.68 -16.66 12.14
N SER A 227 10.25 -17.37 11.10
CA SER A 227 9.90 -16.74 9.83
C SER A 227 8.69 -15.81 9.98
N THR A 228 7.67 -16.27 10.69
CA THR A 228 6.48 -15.48 11.04
C THR A 228 6.86 -14.23 11.83
N ALA A 229 7.66 -14.39 12.89
CA ALA A 229 8.14 -13.32 13.74
C ALA A 229 8.90 -12.23 12.95
N ILE A 230 9.85 -12.63 12.10
CA ILE A 230 10.60 -11.71 11.23
C ILE A 230 9.66 -10.98 10.27
N ARG A 231 8.72 -11.69 9.62
CA ARG A 231 7.79 -11.10 8.66
C ARG A 231 6.84 -10.10 9.32
N GLN A 232 6.28 -10.47 10.48
CA GLN A 232 5.41 -9.58 11.25
C GLN A 232 6.15 -8.35 11.76
N SER A 233 7.39 -8.52 12.22
CA SER A 233 8.26 -7.43 12.64
C SER A 233 8.54 -6.46 11.48
N MET A 234 8.94 -6.97 10.31
CA MET A 234 9.18 -6.14 9.11
C MET A 234 7.92 -5.41 8.62
N ALA A 235 6.76 -6.08 8.64
CA ALA A 235 5.49 -5.45 8.30
C ALA A 235 5.13 -4.33 9.29
N PHE A 236 5.31 -4.58 10.59
CA PHE A 236 5.08 -3.59 11.65
C PHE A 236 6.01 -2.38 11.51
N LEU A 237 7.30 -2.58 11.21
CA LEU A 237 8.25 -1.50 10.93
C LEU A 237 7.84 -0.65 9.72
N ALA A 238 7.34 -1.28 8.65
CA ALA A 238 6.84 -0.56 7.48
C ALA A 238 5.57 0.27 7.81
N ASP A 239 4.67 -0.28 8.64
CA ASP A 239 3.48 0.44 9.12
C ASP A 239 3.86 1.60 10.04
N LEU A 240 4.90 1.47 10.86
CA LEU A 240 5.44 2.55 11.68
C LEU A 240 6.01 3.68 10.82
N ILE A 241 6.74 3.36 9.74
CA ILE A 241 7.21 4.36 8.78
C ILE A 241 6.03 5.12 8.18
N LYS A 242 4.99 4.39 7.74
CA LYS A 242 3.78 4.99 7.17
C LYS A 242 3.01 5.84 8.18
N ASP A 243 2.90 5.41 9.43
CA ASP A 243 2.28 6.21 10.49
C ASP A 243 3.07 7.50 10.73
N TRP A 244 4.37 7.37 10.96
CA TRP A 244 5.29 8.47 11.23
C TRP A 244 5.31 9.49 10.10
N SER A 245 5.56 9.05 8.86
CA SER A 245 5.64 9.92 7.68
C SER A 245 4.31 10.58 7.33
N SER A 246 3.17 10.01 7.75
CA SER A 246 1.86 10.62 7.52
C SER A 246 1.58 11.80 8.44
N ARG A 247 2.34 12.01 9.52
CA ARG A 247 2.07 13.13 10.43
C ARG A 247 2.42 14.45 9.75
N VAL A 248 1.50 15.41 9.82
CA VAL A 248 1.58 16.65 9.04
C VAL A 248 2.88 17.44 9.25
N TRP A 249 3.39 17.47 10.48
CA TRP A 249 4.63 18.16 10.82
C TRP A 249 5.86 17.39 10.35
N VAL A 250 5.82 16.06 10.42
CA VAL A 250 6.91 15.19 9.94
C VAL A 250 7.14 15.35 8.43
N ILE A 251 6.08 15.68 7.67
CA ILE A 251 6.18 15.90 6.22
C ILE A 251 7.14 17.03 5.86
N SER A 252 7.09 18.16 6.56
CA SER A 252 8.03 19.25 6.31
C SER A 252 9.46 18.87 6.70
N GLU A 253 9.62 18.10 7.77
CA GLU A 253 10.92 17.68 8.31
C GLU A 253 11.66 16.74 7.35
N TYR A 254 11.02 15.64 6.94
CA TYR A 254 11.67 14.72 6.00
C TYR A 254 11.83 15.36 4.63
N SER A 255 10.99 16.33 4.24
CA SER A 255 11.17 17.07 2.99
C SER A 255 12.41 17.97 3.02
N ILE A 256 12.71 18.59 4.15
CA ILE A 256 13.97 19.33 4.36
C ILE A 256 15.14 18.35 4.31
N ALA A 257 15.03 17.21 5.01
CA ALA A 257 16.07 16.19 5.03
C ALA A 257 16.36 15.62 3.64
N LYS A 258 15.29 15.40 2.86
CA LYS A 258 15.32 14.91 1.48
C LYS A 258 16.10 15.85 0.57
N LYS A 259 15.86 17.16 0.66
CA LYS A 259 16.59 18.17 -0.14
C LYS A 259 18.10 18.16 0.13
N LYS A 260 18.50 17.78 1.35
CA LYS A 260 19.91 17.72 1.78
C LYS A 260 20.52 16.32 1.69
N ASN A 261 19.71 15.31 1.37
CA ASN A 261 20.07 13.91 1.44
C ASN A 261 20.74 13.49 2.77
N ASN A 262 20.20 13.97 3.90
CA ASN A 262 20.79 13.77 5.24
C ASN A 262 19.82 13.13 6.26
N LEU A 263 18.83 12.41 5.76
CA LEU A 263 17.88 11.68 6.59
C LEU A 263 18.49 10.35 7.06
N LYS A 264 18.46 10.13 8.37
CA LYS A 264 18.69 8.82 8.99
C LYS A 264 17.43 8.39 9.72
N TYR A 265 17.24 7.09 9.92
CA TYR A 265 16.14 6.54 10.71
C TYR A 265 16.61 5.45 11.67
N TRP A 266 15.83 5.26 12.73
CA TRP A 266 16.11 4.32 13.80
C TRP A 266 14.82 3.72 14.34
N PHE A 267 14.86 2.45 14.69
CA PHE A 267 13.79 1.79 15.43
C PHE A 267 14.32 1.40 16.81
N ALA A 268 13.80 2.06 17.84
CA ALA A 268 14.14 1.80 19.23
C ALA A 268 13.89 0.34 19.62
N GLN A 269 12.90 -0.34 19.03
CA GLN A 269 12.64 -1.76 19.32
C GLN A 269 13.72 -2.72 18.81
N LEU A 270 14.54 -2.29 17.84
CA LEU A 270 15.70 -3.07 17.39
C LEU A 270 16.94 -2.82 18.26
N GLN A 271 16.83 -1.95 19.27
CA GLN A 271 17.89 -1.78 20.25
C GLN A 271 18.06 -3.09 21.02
N ARG A 272 19.25 -3.67 20.90
CA ARG A 272 19.62 -4.83 21.71
C ARG A 272 19.55 -4.47 23.18
N TYR A 273 18.78 -5.22 23.95
CA TYR A 273 18.98 -5.25 25.39
C TYR A 273 20.36 -5.86 25.64
N GLU A 274 21.18 -5.19 26.45
CA GLU A 274 22.41 -5.76 27.00
C GLU A 274 22.04 -6.98 27.85
N SER A 275 21.78 -8.11 27.21
CA SER A 275 21.58 -9.36 27.93
C SER A 275 22.87 -9.62 28.70
N HIS A 276 22.73 -9.80 30.01
CA HIS A 276 23.83 -9.85 31.00
C HIS A 276 24.87 -10.99 30.80
N PHE A 277 24.91 -11.65 29.64
CA PHE A 277 25.64 -12.91 29.44
C PHE A 277 26.77 -12.89 28.42
N GLY A 278 27.21 -11.74 27.90
CA GLY A 278 28.45 -11.74 27.10
C GLY A 278 28.89 -10.35 26.69
N LYS A 279 30.19 -10.08 26.83
CA LYS A 279 30.83 -8.90 26.24
C LYS A 279 30.57 -8.92 24.73
N PHE A 280 29.79 -7.96 24.24
CA PHE A 280 29.68 -7.70 22.82
C PHE A 280 31.05 -7.24 22.31
N GLN A 281 31.85 -8.17 21.81
CA GLN A 281 33.09 -7.85 21.12
C GLN A 281 32.73 -7.38 19.70
N ASP A 282 33.13 -6.14 19.40
CA ASP A 282 33.37 -5.58 18.07
C ASP A 282 32.23 -5.61 17.05
N MET A 283 31.02 -5.24 17.46
CA MET A 283 30.02 -4.74 16.49
C MET A 283 30.10 -3.22 16.47
N ASP A 284 31.15 -2.69 15.83
CA ASP A 284 31.36 -1.25 15.61
C ASP A 284 30.26 -0.60 14.73
N ASP A 285 29.37 -1.40 14.13
CA ASP A 285 28.50 -0.99 13.03
C ASP A 285 26.99 -1.15 13.29
N PHE A 286 26.51 -1.27 14.53
CA PHE A 286 25.05 -1.27 14.77
C PHE A 286 24.51 0.17 14.70
N ALA A 287 24.20 0.56 13.46
CA ALA A 287 24.10 1.93 13.03
C ALA A 287 22.67 2.44 12.85
N PHE A 288 22.57 3.75 12.73
CA PHE A 288 21.38 4.36 12.17
C PHE A 288 21.27 4.00 10.70
N PHE A 289 20.06 3.68 10.24
CA PHE A 289 19.83 3.44 8.83
C PHE A 289 19.88 4.77 8.08
N LYS A 290 20.72 4.88 7.05
CA LYS A 290 20.74 6.05 6.15
C LYS A 290 19.63 5.87 5.11
N PHE A 291 18.83 6.91 4.90
CA PHE A 291 17.94 6.99 3.75
C PHE A 291 18.59 7.86 2.68
N ASP A 292 19.09 7.24 1.63
CA ASP A 292 19.74 7.94 0.52
C ASP A 292 18.74 8.15 -0.62
N VAL A 293 18.32 9.40 -0.82
CA VAL A 293 17.29 9.77 -1.81
C VAL A 293 17.75 9.45 -3.24
N GLU A 294 19.07 9.41 -3.45
CA GLU A 294 19.72 9.21 -4.75
C GLU A 294 20.15 7.75 -4.96
N ASP A 295 19.75 6.84 -4.06
CA ASP A 295 20.09 5.42 -4.17
C ASP A 295 19.55 4.81 -5.49
N PRO A 296 20.41 4.32 -6.39
CA PRO A 296 19.98 3.73 -7.66
C PRO A 296 19.08 2.49 -7.46
N CYS A 297 19.21 1.77 -6.35
CA CYS A 297 18.38 0.60 -6.02
C CYS A 297 16.90 0.98 -5.85
N PHE A 298 16.57 2.26 -5.60
CA PHE A 298 15.18 2.68 -5.50
C PHE A 298 14.42 2.45 -6.80
N SER A 299 15.05 2.68 -7.95
CA SER A 299 14.43 2.42 -9.25
C SER A 299 14.08 0.93 -9.42
N GLU A 300 14.94 0.04 -8.95
CA GLU A 300 14.70 -1.40 -8.97
C GLU A 300 13.48 -1.75 -8.13
N PHE A 301 13.42 -1.34 -6.85
CA PHE A 301 12.28 -1.61 -5.97
C PHE A 301 10.94 -1.09 -6.50
N LEU A 302 10.96 0.04 -7.19
CA LEU A 302 9.77 0.64 -7.78
C LEU A 302 9.30 -0.12 -9.02
N ASN A 303 10.23 -0.66 -9.79
CA ASN A 303 9.93 -1.47 -10.97
C ASN A 303 9.47 -2.89 -10.63
N ILE A 304 9.74 -3.40 -9.42
CA ILE A 304 9.22 -4.70 -8.99
C ILE A 304 7.70 -4.59 -8.82
N ASN A 305 7.00 -5.20 -9.78
CA ASN A 305 5.55 -5.22 -9.88
C ASN A 305 4.91 -6.27 -8.96
N ILE A 306 5.24 -6.23 -7.66
CA ILE A 306 4.61 -7.11 -6.65
C ILE A 306 3.10 -6.82 -6.53
N TYR A 307 2.66 -5.61 -6.85
CA TYR A 307 1.33 -5.12 -6.49
C TYR A 307 0.26 -5.30 -7.54
N GLN A 308 0.61 -5.64 -8.79
CA GLN A 308 -0.42 -5.99 -9.78
C GLN A 308 -1.26 -7.21 -9.34
N TYR A 309 -0.75 -8.02 -8.40
CA TYR A 309 -1.46 -9.18 -7.84
C TYR A 309 -1.92 -9.02 -6.38
N ASP A 310 -1.44 -8.01 -5.62
CA ASP A 310 -1.87 -7.70 -4.24
C ASP A 310 -3.22 -6.95 -4.15
N LEU A 311 -3.96 -6.86 -5.26
CA LEU A 311 -5.28 -6.21 -5.31
C LEU A 311 -6.25 -6.80 -4.29
N THR A 312 -6.02 -8.03 -3.82
CA THR A 312 -6.68 -8.59 -2.64
C THR A 312 -5.63 -9.16 -1.67
N PRO A 313 -5.60 -8.71 -0.39
CA PRO A 313 -4.76 -9.31 0.65
C PRO A 313 -4.95 -10.83 0.80
N TRP A 314 -6.05 -11.36 0.29
CA TRP A 314 -6.46 -12.75 0.39
C TRP A 314 -5.77 -13.68 -0.64
N HIS A 315 -5.34 -13.18 -1.80
CA HIS A 315 -4.75 -14.04 -2.85
C HIS A 315 -3.22 -14.12 -2.81
N SER A 316 -2.53 -13.11 -2.28
CA SER A 316 -1.07 -13.06 -2.35
C SER A 316 -0.35 -14.01 -1.39
N THR A 317 -0.97 -14.37 -0.26
CA THR A 317 -0.38 -15.33 0.69
C THR A 317 -0.27 -16.74 0.13
N ASN A 318 -1.12 -17.10 -0.84
CA ASN A 318 -1.23 -18.48 -1.33
C ASN A 318 -0.48 -18.74 -2.64
N THR A 319 0.13 -17.71 -3.25
CA THR A 319 0.71 -17.81 -4.61
C THR A 319 2.09 -17.17 -4.76
N SER A 320 2.55 -16.41 -3.77
CA SER A 320 3.84 -15.74 -3.83
C SER A 320 4.48 -15.60 -2.46
N SER A 321 5.80 -15.68 -2.43
CA SER A 321 6.55 -15.12 -1.32
C SER A 321 6.52 -13.61 -1.51
N ASN A 322 5.84 -12.90 -0.61
CA ASN A 322 5.97 -11.45 -0.53
C ASN A 322 7.28 -11.17 0.22
N PRO A 323 8.37 -10.76 -0.46
CA PRO A 323 9.64 -10.53 0.21
C PRO A 323 9.49 -9.29 1.09
N VAL A 324 9.44 -9.51 2.41
CA VAL A 324 9.20 -8.45 3.40
C VAL A 324 10.26 -7.34 3.33
N TYR A 325 11.46 -7.66 2.85
CA TYR A 325 12.50 -6.68 2.50
C TYR A 325 12.02 -5.68 1.44
N VAL A 326 11.51 -6.16 0.31
CA VAL A 326 11.03 -5.31 -0.79
C VAL A 326 9.80 -4.53 -0.35
N TYR A 327 8.88 -5.16 0.39
CA TYR A 327 7.71 -4.47 0.93
C TYR A 327 8.10 -3.28 1.82
N PHE A 328 9.06 -3.49 2.73
CA PHE A 328 9.57 -2.45 3.62
C PHE A 328 10.21 -1.31 2.83
N HIS A 329 11.17 -1.60 1.95
CA HIS A 329 11.87 -0.58 1.16
C HIS A 329 10.94 0.17 0.21
N LYS A 330 10.03 -0.52 -0.46
CA LYS A 330 9.04 0.14 -1.31
C LYS A 330 8.13 1.05 -0.51
N THR A 331 7.73 0.63 0.69
CA THR A 331 6.95 1.48 1.60
C THR A 331 7.75 2.71 2.00
N LEU A 332 9.00 2.54 2.43
CA LEU A 332 9.90 3.63 2.80
C LEU A 332 10.10 4.64 1.65
N ILE A 333 10.45 4.16 0.46
CA ILE A 333 10.64 4.99 -0.75
C ILE A 333 9.34 5.72 -1.11
N LYS A 334 8.20 5.01 -1.10
CA LYS A 334 6.91 5.62 -1.43
C LYS A 334 6.55 6.73 -0.44
N GLN A 335 6.74 6.48 0.86
CA GLN A 335 6.39 7.43 1.91
C GLN A 335 7.31 8.66 1.93
N LEU A 336 8.61 8.49 1.69
CA LEU A 336 9.59 9.57 1.88
C LEU A 336 10.02 10.25 0.59
N ASN A 337 9.89 9.57 -0.57
CA ASN A 337 10.34 10.11 -1.85
C ASN A 337 9.20 10.43 -2.82
N GLN A 338 8.15 9.61 -2.91
CA GLN A 338 7.21 9.66 -4.05
C GLN A 338 5.86 10.30 -3.79
N GLN A 339 5.58 10.75 -2.56
CA GLN A 339 4.27 11.31 -2.26
C GLN A 339 4.00 12.57 -3.08
N THR A 340 2.86 12.59 -3.78
CA THR A 340 2.42 13.81 -4.46
C THR A 340 1.92 14.84 -3.45
N PHE A 341 1.80 16.10 -3.88
CA PHE A 341 1.19 17.16 -3.06
C PHE A 341 -0.20 16.76 -2.52
N LEU A 342 -1.05 16.20 -3.40
CA LEU A 342 -2.37 15.72 -3.03
C LEU A 342 -2.32 14.59 -2.00
N GLU A 343 -1.38 13.65 -2.13
CA GLU A 343 -1.22 12.58 -1.14
C GLU A 343 -0.78 13.11 0.21
N MET A 344 0.24 13.97 0.24
CA MET A 344 0.70 14.60 1.48
C MET A 344 -0.45 15.33 2.16
N ILE A 345 -1.17 16.19 1.44
CA ILE A 345 -2.17 17.07 2.05
C ILE A 345 -3.43 16.31 2.47
N LEU A 346 -3.88 15.31 1.71
CA LEU A 346 -5.15 14.61 1.97
C LEU A 346 -4.99 13.35 2.83
N LYS A 347 -3.85 12.64 2.76
CA LYS A 347 -3.60 11.42 3.57
C LYS A 347 -2.90 11.70 4.89
N SER A 348 -2.40 12.92 5.12
CA SER A 348 -1.70 13.22 6.37
C SER A 348 -2.60 13.12 7.60
N LYS A 349 -2.00 12.90 8.76
CA LYS A 349 -2.62 12.97 10.09
C LYS A 349 -2.27 14.32 10.68
N ALA A 350 -3.28 15.15 10.87
CA ALA A 350 -3.13 16.49 11.44
C ALA A 350 -4.07 16.65 12.62
N SER A 351 -3.61 17.29 13.70
CA SER A 351 -4.47 17.62 14.85
C SER A 351 -5.54 18.64 14.45
N LYS A 352 -5.21 19.57 13.55
CA LYS A 352 -6.15 20.48 12.90
C LYS A 352 -6.01 20.38 11.39
N ASN A 353 -7.10 20.52 10.66
CA ASN A 353 -7.07 20.41 9.20
C ASN A 353 -6.33 21.58 8.52
N GLU A 354 -6.34 22.78 9.11
CA GLU A 354 -5.52 23.92 8.65
C GLU A 354 -4.00 23.65 8.70
N ASP A 355 -3.52 22.84 9.64
CA ASP A 355 -2.08 22.52 9.79
C ASP A 355 -1.49 21.84 8.54
N ARG A 356 -2.36 21.16 7.76
CA ARG A 356 -2.01 20.56 6.47
C ARG A 356 -1.50 21.60 5.49
N PHE A 357 -2.21 22.73 5.39
CA PHE A 357 -1.81 23.81 4.50
C PHE A 357 -0.54 24.48 5.00
N TYR A 358 -0.43 24.77 6.29
CA TYR A 358 0.79 25.41 6.82
C TYR A 358 2.06 24.58 6.61
N SER A 359 1.97 23.25 6.68
CA SER A 359 3.14 22.37 6.61
C SER A 359 3.49 21.93 5.20
N ILE A 360 2.48 21.69 4.36
CA ILE A 360 2.66 20.98 3.07
C ILE A 360 2.62 21.95 1.89
N LEU A 361 1.80 23.00 1.98
CA LEU A 361 1.68 23.98 0.90
C LEU A 361 3.01 24.70 0.58
N PRO A 362 3.87 25.07 1.55
CA PRO A 362 5.17 25.66 1.23
C PRO A 362 6.12 24.72 0.48
N LEU A 363 5.82 23.41 0.47
CA LEU A 363 6.63 22.39 -0.19
C LEU A 363 6.17 22.11 -1.63
N SER A 364 5.07 22.72 -2.08
CA SER A 364 4.47 22.48 -3.39
C SER A 364 4.66 23.65 -4.36
N GLU A 365 4.26 23.45 -5.62
CA GLU A 365 4.23 24.51 -6.62
C GLU A 365 3.27 25.66 -6.28
N TYR A 366 2.35 25.43 -5.35
CA TYR A 366 1.35 26.40 -4.90
C TYR A 366 1.85 27.36 -3.82
N ALA A 367 3.10 27.22 -3.37
CA ALA A 367 3.68 28.05 -2.31
C ALA A 367 3.59 29.56 -2.60
N ASN A 368 3.71 29.96 -3.87
CA ASN A 368 3.65 31.37 -4.27
C ASN A 368 2.21 31.94 -4.30
N SER A 369 1.22 31.10 -4.58
CA SER A 369 -0.18 31.55 -4.75
C SER A 369 -0.81 32.06 -3.45
N ILE A 370 -0.18 31.79 -2.30
CA ILE A 370 -0.75 32.01 -0.96
C ILE A 370 0.13 32.93 -0.09
N LYS A 371 1.19 33.54 -0.64
CA LYS A 371 2.12 34.41 0.11
C LYS A 371 1.46 35.56 0.90
N ASN A 372 0.25 35.96 0.55
CA ASN A 372 -0.48 37.05 1.19
C ASN A 372 -1.75 36.60 1.94
N LEU A 373 -2.04 35.30 2.04
CA LEU A 373 -3.26 34.81 2.68
C LEU A 373 -2.93 34.06 3.96
N GLU A 374 -3.52 34.48 5.07
CA GLU A 374 -3.51 33.71 6.30
C GLU A 374 -4.47 32.53 6.16
N VAL A 375 -3.94 31.31 6.20
CA VAL A 375 -4.75 30.06 6.17
C VAL A 375 -5.82 30.04 7.27
N GLY A 376 -5.61 30.79 8.37
CA GLY A 376 -6.57 30.90 9.46
C GLY A 376 -7.92 31.49 9.03
N ASP A 377 -7.94 32.33 8.00
CA ASP A 377 -9.16 32.96 7.48
C ASP A 377 -9.97 32.04 6.57
N TRP A 378 -9.46 30.84 6.26
CA TRP A 378 -10.12 29.90 5.34
C TRP A 378 -11.13 28.98 6.02
N GLU A 379 -11.25 29.05 7.36
CA GLU A 379 -12.20 28.26 8.14
C GLU A 379 -12.07 26.73 7.92
N ILE A 380 -10.84 26.23 7.74
CA ILE A 380 -10.55 24.82 7.43
C ILE A 380 -10.68 23.93 8.68
N ASN A 381 -11.90 23.46 8.94
CA ASN A 381 -12.23 22.63 10.10
C ASN A 381 -12.39 21.13 9.75
N THR A 382 -12.65 20.78 8.49
CA THR A 382 -12.95 19.40 8.05
C THR A 382 -12.15 19.00 6.81
N VAL A 383 -12.03 17.70 6.53
CA VAL A 383 -11.42 17.22 5.28
C VAL A 383 -12.22 17.68 4.04
N VAL A 384 -13.54 17.88 4.19
CA VAL A 384 -14.39 18.49 3.15
C VAL A 384 -13.93 19.91 2.85
N SER A 385 -13.76 20.76 3.87
CA SER A 385 -13.24 22.12 3.69
C SER A 385 -11.81 22.14 3.10
N VAL A 386 -10.96 21.16 3.44
CA VAL A 386 -9.63 21.00 2.80
C VAL A 386 -9.77 20.78 1.31
N LYS A 387 -10.62 19.84 0.88
CA LYS A 387 -10.82 19.54 -0.55
C LYS A 387 -11.45 20.70 -1.31
N LEU A 388 -12.48 21.35 -0.75
CA LEU A 388 -13.08 22.54 -1.36
C LEU A 388 -12.01 23.61 -1.60
N LYS A 389 -11.17 23.87 -0.57
CA LYS A 389 -10.09 24.84 -0.71
C LYS A 389 -9.04 24.45 -1.74
N LEU A 390 -8.71 23.16 -1.85
CA LEU A 390 -7.83 22.64 -2.91
C LEU A 390 -8.42 22.89 -4.31
N TYR A 391 -9.72 22.70 -4.50
CA TYR A 391 -10.38 23.02 -5.78
C TYR A 391 -10.37 24.52 -6.11
N GLU A 392 -10.18 25.41 -5.14
CA GLU A 392 -10.00 26.84 -5.42
C GLU A 392 -8.58 27.14 -5.92
N ILE A 393 -7.55 26.61 -5.25
CA ILE A 393 -6.16 27.07 -5.40
C ILE A 393 -5.31 26.27 -6.42
N MET A 394 -5.71 25.04 -6.75
CA MET A 394 -4.88 24.14 -7.55
C MET A 394 -4.94 24.41 -9.06
N THR A 395 -4.01 23.81 -9.80
CA THR A 395 -4.07 23.76 -11.28
C THR A 395 -5.24 22.90 -11.77
N ILE A 396 -5.66 23.09 -13.03
CA ILE A 396 -6.72 22.28 -13.66
C ILE A 396 -6.39 20.78 -13.59
N LYS A 397 -5.13 20.42 -13.85
CA LYS A 397 -4.65 19.03 -13.81
C LYS A 397 -4.82 18.40 -12.43
N ASP A 398 -4.43 19.10 -11.36
CA ASP A 398 -4.57 18.57 -10.01
C ASP A 398 -6.02 18.53 -9.53
N LYS A 399 -6.87 19.48 -9.97
CA LYS A 399 -8.32 19.43 -9.70
C LYS A 399 -8.93 18.17 -10.33
N LEU A 400 -8.56 17.86 -11.58
CA LEU A 400 -9.00 16.63 -12.25
C LEU A 400 -8.46 15.38 -11.52
N ASN A 401 -7.18 15.34 -11.15
CA ASN A 401 -6.62 14.22 -10.36
C ASN A 401 -7.42 13.98 -9.08
N LEU A 402 -7.76 15.04 -8.33
CA LEU A 402 -8.57 14.95 -7.11
C LEU A 402 -9.99 14.44 -7.39
N LEU A 403 -10.61 14.88 -8.49
CA LEU A 403 -11.94 14.43 -8.89
C LEU A 403 -11.95 12.93 -9.22
N PHE A 404 -11.02 12.48 -10.08
CA PHE A 404 -10.89 11.07 -10.45
C PHE A 404 -10.51 10.19 -9.26
N TRP A 405 -9.71 10.69 -8.34
CA TRP A 405 -9.42 10.00 -7.09
C TRP A 405 -10.67 9.86 -6.22
N SER A 406 -11.47 10.93 -6.10
CA SER A 406 -12.73 10.90 -5.34
C SER A 406 -13.79 10.01 -5.98
N GLY A 407 -13.74 9.87 -7.30
CA GLY A 407 -14.60 8.97 -8.07
C GLY A 407 -14.09 7.53 -8.18
N ASN A 408 -12.87 7.21 -7.74
CA ASN A 408 -12.26 5.87 -7.90
C ASN A 408 -13.05 4.77 -7.20
N LEU A 409 -13.20 3.59 -7.80
CA LEU A 409 -14.07 2.48 -7.36
C LEU A 409 -13.92 2.04 -5.90
N TYR A 410 -12.73 2.21 -5.32
CA TYR A 410 -12.47 1.87 -3.93
C TYR A 410 -12.77 3.00 -2.92
N ALA A 411 -13.23 4.16 -3.39
CA ALA A 411 -13.69 5.24 -2.52
C ALA A 411 -15.05 4.87 -1.90
N SER A 412 -15.11 4.89 -0.57
CA SER A 412 -16.36 4.77 0.19
C SER A 412 -17.15 6.08 0.23
N ASN A 413 -18.45 5.98 0.56
CA ASN A 413 -19.40 7.10 0.67
C ASN A 413 -19.70 7.85 -0.65
N LYS A 414 -19.55 7.20 -1.80
CA LYS A 414 -20.04 7.74 -3.06
C LYS A 414 -21.56 7.74 -3.09
N GLY A 415 -22.13 8.79 -3.66
CA GLY A 415 -23.58 8.98 -3.76
C GLY A 415 -24.29 9.19 -2.43
N THR A 416 -23.61 9.08 -1.27
CA THR A 416 -24.26 9.12 0.05
C THR A 416 -24.49 10.53 0.59
N ILE A 417 -23.53 11.44 0.39
CA ILE A 417 -23.54 12.79 0.96
C ILE A 417 -23.07 13.81 -0.07
N LEU A 418 -23.84 14.87 -0.31
CA LEU A 418 -23.43 15.99 -1.18
C LEU A 418 -22.59 17.02 -0.38
N PRO A 419 -21.59 17.68 -0.98
CA PRO A 419 -21.10 17.45 -2.34
C PRO A 419 -20.21 16.21 -2.46
N THR A 420 -20.55 15.25 -3.33
CA THR A 420 -19.91 13.92 -3.36
C THR A 420 -18.43 13.96 -3.68
N PHE A 421 -17.99 14.88 -4.53
CA PHE A 421 -16.57 15.02 -4.86
C PHE A 421 -15.72 15.46 -3.64
N ALA A 422 -16.32 16.11 -2.64
CA ALA A 422 -15.63 16.53 -1.43
C ALA A 422 -15.83 15.54 -0.27
N THR A 423 -16.99 14.91 -0.16
CA THR A 423 -17.32 14.00 0.95
C THR A 423 -16.83 12.57 0.74
N SER A 424 -16.59 12.16 -0.52
CA SER A 424 -16.08 10.82 -0.86
C SER A 424 -14.74 10.54 -0.16
N THR A 425 -14.57 9.34 0.39
CA THR A 425 -13.26 8.97 0.98
C THR A 425 -12.23 8.73 -0.12
N LEU A 426 -10.97 8.99 0.16
CA LEU A 426 -9.92 8.79 -0.84
C LEU A 426 -9.26 7.43 -0.63
N PRO A 427 -9.32 6.50 -1.60
CA PRO A 427 -8.72 5.20 -1.44
C PRO A 427 -7.21 5.32 -1.27
N LEU A 428 -6.67 4.61 -0.28
CA LEU A 428 -5.23 4.59 0.02
C LEU A 428 -4.39 4.11 -1.18
N ARG A 429 -4.99 3.25 -2.02
CA ARG A 429 -4.37 2.54 -3.14
C ARG A 429 -4.47 3.27 -4.48
N PHE A 430 -4.97 4.51 -4.52
CA PHE A 430 -5.02 5.25 -5.78
C PHE A 430 -3.61 5.56 -6.28
N GLU A 431 -3.27 5.03 -7.46
CA GLU A 431 -1.98 5.25 -8.11
C GLU A 431 -2.06 6.48 -9.02
N ASN A 432 -1.86 7.66 -8.43
CA ASN A 432 -1.79 8.94 -9.15
C ASN A 432 -0.70 8.98 -10.23
N GLY A 433 0.31 8.10 -10.15
CA GLY A 433 1.47 8.08 -11.04
C GLY A 433 1.07 8.05 -12.52
N ASN A 434 0.14 7.18 -12.90
CA ASN A 434 -0.23 7.00 -14.30
C ASN A 434 -0.93 8.23 -14.89
N LEU A 435 -1.80 8.88 -14.13
CA LEU A 435 -2.46 10.13 -14.55
C LEU A 435 -1.47 11.29 -14.62
N THR A 436 -0.65 11.45 -13.58
CA THR A 436 0.29 12.58 -13.47
C THR A 436 1.37 12.57 -14.54
N HIS A 437 1.84 11.40 -14.98
CA HIS A 437 2.90 11.25 -16.00
C HIS A 437 2.35 11.16 -17.44
N SER A 438 1.03 11.13 -17.62
CA SER A 438 0.44 11.12 -18.95
C SER A 438 0.78 12.41 -19.72
N LYS A 439 1.07 12.27 -21.02
CA LYS A 439 1.29 13.41 -21.91
C LYS A 439 0.02 14.25 -21.97
N ASN A 440 0.15 15.58 -21.96
CA ASN A 440 -0.99 16.51 -21.98
C ASN A 440 -1.99 16.21 -23.13
N SER A 441 -1.51 15.70 -24.27
CA SER A 441 -2.35 15.35 -25.43
C SER A 441 -3.30 14.17 -25.20
N LEU A 442 -3.15 13.40 -24.12
CA LEU A 442 -3.99 12.23 -23.84
C LEU A 442 -5.19 12.56 -22.96
N TRP A 443 -5.23 13.73 -22.32
CA TRP A 443 -6.30 14.10 -21.42
C TRP A 443 -7.61 14.33 -22.17
N ASN A 444 -8.71 13.82 -21.60
CA ASN A 444 -10.06 14.07 -22.07
C ASN A 444 -10.58 15.47 -21.69
N PHE A 445 -9.67 16.42 -21.49
CA PHE A 445 -9.94 17.73 -20.91
C PHE A 445 -8.98 18.76 -21.49
N ASP A 446 -9.47 19.98 -21.71
CA ASP A 446 -8.62 21.10 -22.08
C ASP A 446 -7.92 21.66 -20.83
N LEU A 447 -6.66 21.26 -20.64
CA LEU A 447 -5.85 21.71 -19.51
C LEU A 447 -5.44 23.19 -19.56
N ASN A 448 -5.69 23.88 -20.68
CA ASN A 448 -5.42 25.31 -20.82
C ASN A 448 -6.65 26.19 -20.52
N ASN A 449 -7.83 25.59 -20.45
CA ASN A 449 -9.08 26.29 -20.20
C ASN A 449 -9.46 26.22 -18.72
N THR A 450 -9.41 27.35 -18.02
CA THR A 450 -9.78 27.44 -16.59
C THR A 450 -11.23 27.08 -16.30
N SER A 451 -12.10 27.12 -17.31
CA SER A 451 -13.50 26.69 -17.20
C SER A 451 -13.72 25.19 -17.33
N THR A 452 -12.67 24.41 -17.60
CA THR A 452 -12.71 22.95 -17.69
C THR A 452 -13.19 22.31 -16.38
N ILE A 453 -12.74 22.85 -15.24
CA ILE A 453 -13.21 22.45 -13.92
C ILE A 453 -13.22 23.65 -12.96
N MET A 454 -14.42 24.05 -12.55
CA MET A 454 -14.62 25.19 -11.65
C MET A 454 -15.41 24.77 -10.42
N LEU A 455 -14.94 25.16 -9.23
CA LEU A 455 -15.74 25.11 -8.02
C LEU A 455 -16.67 26.31 -8.01
N LEU A 456 -17.97 26.04 -7.91
CA LEU A 456 -19.01 27.04 -7.85
C LEU A 456 -19.89 26.79 -6.63
N GLN A 457 -20.60 27.83 -6.22
CA GLN A 457 -21.51 27.80 -5.09
C GLN A 457 -22.91 28.09 -5.60
N HIS A 458 -23.85 27.19 -5.33
CA HIS A 458 -25.25 27.41 -5.66
C HIS A 458 -25.85 28.39 -4.65
N HIS A 459 -26.07 29.63 -5.09
CA HIS A 459 -26.87 30.58 -4.34
C HIS A 459 -28.33 30.32 -4.67
N HIS A 460 -29.07 29.74 -3.72
CA HIS A 460 -30.52 29.80 -3.81
C HIS A 460 -30.90 31.28 -3.74
N HIS A 461 -31.31 31.83 -4.89
CA HIS A 461 -32.09 33.05 -4.92
C HIS A 461 -33.42 32.74 -4.23
N HIS A 462 -33.42 32.86 -2.89
CA HIS A 462 -34.65 32.90 -2.12
C HIS A 462 -35.40 34.13 -2.59
N HIS A 463 -36.33 33.90 -3.51
CA HIS A 463 -37.42 34.83 -3.76
C HIS A 463 -38.09 35.09 -2.41
N HIS A 464 -37.88 36.31 -1.89
CA HIS A 464 -38.48 37.00 -0.75
C HIS A 464 -39.80 36.43 -0.19
N GLN A 465 -39.83 35.19 0.30
CA GLN A 465 -40.86 34.71 1.19
C GLN A 465 -40.40 35.03 2.60
N THR A 466 -40.75 36.25 2.99
CA THR A 466 -40.92 36.67 4.36
C THR A 466 -41.84 35.66 5.05
N ASP A 467 -41.29 34.75 5.84
CA ASP A 467 -41.76 34.47 7.20
C ASP A 467 -40.94 33.34 7.84
N SER A 468 -39.87 33.77 8.48
CA SER A 468 -39.47 33.41 9.84
C SER A 468 -39.46 31.94 10.27
N ASN A 469 -38.65 31.10 9.62
CA ASN A 469 -37.98 29.99 10.31
C ASN A 469 -36.64 29.71 9.61
N GLU A 470 -35.57 30.29 10.16
CA GLU A 470 -34.17 30.18 9.72
C GLU A 470 -33.62 28.76 9.94
N ASP A 471 -34.12 27.76 9.21
CA ASP A 471 -33.37 26.52 9.06
C ASP A 471 -32.32 26.74 7.97
N GLY A 472 -31.06 26.87 8.42
CA GLY A 472 -29.89 27.25 7.64
C GLY A 472 -29.81 26.54 6.29
N THR A 473 -30.28 27.23 5.23
CA THR A 473 -30.23 26.73 3.87
C THR A 473 -28.78 26.60 3.47
N SER A 474 -28.33 25.34 3.51
CA SER A 474 -26.92 24.99 3.39
C SER A 474 -26.43 25.38 2.01
N ARG A 475 -25.39 26.20 2.00
CA ARG A 475 -24.64 26.57 0.79
C ARG A 475 -24.13 25.29 0.12
N LEU A 476 -24.73 24.91 -1.01
CA LEU A 476 -24.31 23.73 -1.76
C LEU A 476 -23.21 24.12 -2.75
N TYR A 477 -22.06 23.48 -2.61
CA TYR A 477 -20.98 23.57 -3.59
C TYR A 477 -21.21 22.55 -4.71
N TYR A 478 -20.77 22.88 -5.92
CA TYR A 478 -20.70 21.94 -7.03
C TYR A 478 -19.46 22.20 -7.89
N LEU A 479 -18.98 21.16 -8.56
CA LEU A 479 -17.97 21.27 -9.59
C LEU A 479 -18.64 21.35 -10.95
N GLN A 480 -18.39 22.42 -11.68
CA GLN A 480 -18.73 22.50 -13.09
C GLN A 480 -17.60 21.88 -13.90
N LEU A 481 -17.87 20.76 -14.58
CA LEU A 481 -16.90 19.98 -15.37
C LEU A 481 -17.23 20.00 -16.87
N LYS A 482 -16.23 20.19 -17.73
CA LYS A 482 -16.36 20.17 -19.20
C LYS A 482 -15.39 19.15 -19.82
N PRO A 483 -15.81 17.88 -20.00
CA PRO A 483 -14.99 16.90 -20.70
C PRO A 483 -15.04 17.10 -22.22
N LEU A 484 -14.04 16.60 -22.94
CA LEU A 484 -14.05 16.54 -24.41
C LEU A 484 -14.93 15.40 -24.93
N GLN A 485 -14.99 14.28 -24.20
CA GLN A 485 -15.75 13.08 -24.53
C GLN A 485 -16.45 12.54 -23.27
N TYR A 486 -17.62 11.96 -23.45
CA TYR A 486 -18.33 11.25 -22.38
C TYR A 486 -19.18 10.15 -23.02
N PHE A 487 -19.63 9.20 -22.21
CA PHE A 487 -20.48 8.09 -22.65
C PHE A 487 -21.76 8.10 -21.82
N ILE A 488 -22.87 7.80 -22.46
CA ILE A 488 -24.18 7.64 -21.85
C ILE A 488 -24.49 6.15 -21.84
N TYR A 489 -25.06 5.66 -20.75
CA TYR A 489 -25.51 4.27 -20.71
C TYR A 489 -26.94 4.15 -21.27
N ASP A 490 -27.11 3.36 -22.33
CA ASP A 490 -28.40 3.09 -22.95
C ASP A 490 -29.08 1.86 -22.32
N TYR A 491 -30.05 2.12 -21.45
CA TYR A 491 -30.81 1.07 -20.78
C TYR A 491 -31.74 0.28 -21.71
N GLU A 492 -32.15 0.84 -22.86
CA GLU A 492 -33.09 0.17 -23.77
C GLU A 492 -32.45 -1.06 -24.43
N SER A 493 -31.12 -1.04 -24.57
CA SER A 493 -30.33 -2.13 -25.12
C SER A 493 -30.32 -3.39 -24.22
N GLU A 494 -30.59 -3.26 -22.91
CA GLU A 494 -30.46 -4.33 -21.91
C GLU A 494 -31.79 -4.94 -21.43
N ASN A 495 -32.89 -4.78 -22.19
CA ASN A 495 -34.28 -5.15 -21.87
C ASN A 495 -34.57 -6.60 -21.34
N ASN A 496 -33.56 -7.46 -21.14
CA ASN A 496 -33.70 -8.84 -20.65
C ASN A 496 -33.18 -9.11 -19.22
N ARG A 497 -32.70 -8.11 -18.45
CA ARG A 497 -32.20 -8.36 -17.08
C ARG A 497 -33.24 -8.00 -16.00
N ASN A 498 -33.59 -8.99 -15.18
CA ASN A 498 -34.52 -8.89 -14.05
C ASN A 498 -33.99 -8.06 -12.85
N ASP A 499 -32.84 -7.39 -12.96
CA ASP A 499 -32.19 -6.62 -11.87
C ASP A 499 -32.83 -5.23 -11.60
N SER A 500 -34.07 -5.02 -12.07
CA SER A 500 -34.78 -3.74 -12.03
C SER A 500 -35.05 -3.19 -10.62
N PHE A 501 -35.27 -4.04 -9.62
CA PHE A 501 -35.78 -3.60 -8.32
C PHE A 501 -34.74 -2.88 -7.45
N GLU A 502 -33.48 -3.32 -7.45
CA GLU A 502 -32.44 -2.67 -6.64
C GLU A 502 -32.07 -1.29 -7.20
N LEU A 503 -32.18 -1.12 -8.52
CA LEU A 503 -31.90 0.16 -9.17
C LEU A 503 -32.98 1.21 -8.87
N ASP A 504 -34.25 0.83 -8.76
CA ASP A 504 -35.34 1.79 -8.59
C ASP A 504 -35.32 2.52 -7.23
N TRP A 505 -35.01 1.82 -6.14
CA TRP A 505 -34.93 2.47 -4.82
C TRP A 505 -33.75 3.44 -4.72
N ARG A 506 -32.58 3.09 -5.26
CA ARG A 506 -31.40 3.98 -5.29
C ARG A 506 -31.68 5.21 -6.13
N ARG A 507 -32.33 5.02 -7.28
CA ARG A 507 -32.75 6.12 -8.16
C ARG A 507 -33.64 7.12 -7.43
N LYS A 508 -34.64 6.63 -6.68
CA LYS A 508 -35.51 7.49 -5.86
C LYS A 508 -34.72 8.32 -4.85
N GLU A 509 -33.76 7.70 -4.16
CA GLU A 509 -32.94 8.39 -3.17
C GLU A 509 -32.00 9.43 -3.79
N ILE A 510 -31.37 9.11 -4.93
CA ILE A 510 -30.50 10.06 -5.66
C ILE A 510 -31.31 11.27 -6.16
N ARG A 511 -32.51 11.05 -6.73
CA ARG A 511 -33.40 12.16 -7.15
C ARG A 511 -33.74 13.07 -5.98
N LYS A 512 -34.12 12.48 -4.85
CA LYS A 512 -34.45 13.22 -3.62
C LYS A 512 -33.26 14.06 -3.15
N ARG A 513 -32.04 13.49 -3.13
CA ARG A 513 -30.82 14.19 -2.71
C ARG A 513 -30.44 15.34 -3.64
N LEU A 514 -30.52 15.14 -4.94
CA LEU A 514 -30.23 16.18 -5.93
C LEU A 514 -31.36 17.23 -6.06
N GLY A 515 -32.50 17.01 -5.40
CA GLY A 515 -33.68 17.86 -5.55
C GLY A 515 -34.17 17.90 -7.01
N ILE A 516 -34.16 16.74 -7.68
CA ILE A 516 -34.72 16.57 -9.02
C ILE A 516 -36.23 16.42 -8.83
N SER A 517 -37.02 17.36 -9.36
CA SER A 517 -38.46 17.40 -9.11
C SER A 517 -39.13 16.12 -9.58
N SER A 518 -39.86 15.46 -8.68
CA SER A 518 -40.65 14.28 -9.00
C SER A 518 -41.87 14.62 -9.85
N SER A 519 -42.26 15.90 -10.00
CA SER A 519 -43.53 16.30 -10.62
C SER A 519 -43.66 15.92 -12.09
N ILE A 520 -42.57 15.57 -12.77
CA ILE A 520 -42.58 14.97 -14.11
C ILE A 520 -42.65 13.44 -13.93
N ILE A 521 -43.80 12.97 -13.44
CA ILE A 521 -44.00 11.62 -12.85
C ILE A 521 -43.93 10.48 -13.88
N THR A 522 -43.92 10.71 -15.19
CA THR A 522 -44.04 9.58 -16.13
C THR A 522 -42.72 8.86 -16.45
N THR A 523 -41.58 9.55 -16.54
CA THR A 523 -40.29 8.92 -16.86
C THR A 523 -39.11 9.85 -16.55
N ALA A 524 -39.02 10.45 -15.36
CA ALA A 524 -37.85 11.26 -14.98
C ALA A 524 -36.58 10.38 -14.92
N HIS A 525 -36.01 10.06 -16.08
CA HIS A 525 -34.95 9.10 -16.27
C HIS A 525 -33.73 9.58 -15.50
N ILE A 526 -33.09 8.67 -14.76
CA ILE A 526 -31.77 8.96 -14.20
C ILE A 526 -30.77 8.54 -15.23
N ASP A 527 -29.98 9.50 -15.64
CA ASP A 527 -28.95 9.32 -16.65
C ASP A 527 -27.68 8.83 -15.94
N LEU A 528 -27.01 7.85 -16.56
CA LEU A 528 -25.67 7.43 -16.19
C LEU A 528 -24.71 7.98 -17.23
N VAL A 529 -23.68 8.65 -16.75
CA VAL A 529 -22.65 9.21 -17.60
C VAL A 529 -21.28 8.72 -17.14
N CYS A 530 -20.54 8.08 -18.04
CA CYS A 530 -19.14 7.74 -17.82
C CYS A 530 -18.25 8.80 -18.45
N ILE A 531 -17.36 9.39 -17.65
CA ILE A 531 -16.37 10.35 -18.11
C ILE A 531 -14.98 9.74 -17.89
N PRO A 532 -14.26 9.33 -18.94
CA PRO A 532 -12.89 8.88 -18.79
C PRO A 532 -11.95 10.07 -18.55
N ALA A 533 -10.85 9.83 -17.83
CA ALA A 533 -9.80 10.82 -17.63
C ALA A 533 -9.00 11.07 -18.91
N LEU A 534 -8.84 10.04 -19.73
CA LEU A 534 -8.03 10.00 -20.93
C LEU A 534 -8.90 9.74 -22.17
N THR A 535 -8.49 10.26 -23.32
CA THR A 535 -9.21 10.07 -24.60
C THR A 535 -9.10 8.64 -25.13
N ARG A 536 -10.11 8.21 -25.90
CA ARG A 536 -10.34 6.83 -26.39
C ARG A 536 -9.14 6.11 -27.06
N TYR A 537 -8.14 6.85 -27.51
CA TYR A 537 -6.94 6.29 -28.14
C TYR A 537 -5.89 5.76 -27.14
N ALA A 538 -6.04 6.05 -25.85
CA ALA A 538 -5.15 5.54 -24.81
C ALA A 538 -5.58 4.11 -24.42
N SER A 539 -4.94 3.06 -24.95
CA SER A 539 -5.12 1.61 -24.69
C SER A 539 -6.34 1.13 -23.85
N ALA A 540 -7.11 0.17 -24.38
CA ALA A 540 -8.28 -0.45 -23.72
C ALA A 540 -8.10 -0.83 -22.23
N ARG A 541 -6.88 -1.21 -21.80
CA ARG A 541 -6.58 -1.59 -20.40
C ARG A 541 -6.41 -0.41 -19.43
N ALA A 542 -6.13 0.79 -19.93
CA ALA A 542 -5.97 1.98 -19.08
C ALA A 542 -7.34 2.54 -18.63
N TYR A 543 -8.42 2.22 -19.35
CA TYR A 543 -9.76 2.71 -19.03
C TYR A 543 -10.26 2.18 -17.70
N ASP A 544 -9.95 0.93 -17.34
CA ASP A 544 -10.56 0.29 -16.17
C ASP A 544 -10.25 1.00 -14.84
N GLN A 545 -9.27 1.90 -14.81
CA GLN A 545 -8.82 2.55 -13.58
C GLN A 545 -9.09 4.07 -13.52
N PHE A 546 -9.34 4.72 -14.66
CA PHE A 546 -9.34 6.18 -14.75
C PHE A 546 -10.60 6.75 -15.41
N TYR A 547 -11.75 6.46 -14.83
CA TYR A 547 -13.03 7.07 -15.20
C TYR A 547 -13.83 7.38 -13.94
N ILE A 548 -14.77 8.32 -14.07
CA ILE A 548 -15.82 8.56 -13.09
C ILE A 548 -17.16 8.19 -13.71
N ILE A 549 -18.06 7.62 -12.91
CA ILE A 549 -19.46 7.46 -13.26
C ILE A 549 -20.25 8.53 -12.51
N LEU A 550 -21.06 9.26 -13.26
CA LEU A 550 -22.00 10.25 -12.78
C LEU A 550 -23.41 9.67 -12.89
N VAL A 551 -24.23 9.98 -11.89
CA VAL A 551 -25.64 9.60 -11.84
C VAL A 551 -26.43 10.87 -11.59
N GLY A 552 -27.42 11.16 -12.44
CA GLY A 552 -28.07 12.47 -12.40
C GLY A 552 -29.15 12.67 -13.45
N SER A 553 -29.28 13.92 -13.89
CA SER A 553 -30.22 14.31 -14.94
C SER A 553 -29.59 15.34 -15.85
N PHE A 554 -29.66 15.10 -17.17
CA PHE A 554 -29.28 16.09 -18.18
C PHE A 554 -30.15 17.34 -18.13
N ILE A 555 -31.46 17.18 -17.88
CA ILE A 555 -32.45 18.27 -17.89
C ILE A 555 -32.12 19.30 -16.81
N GLU A 556 -31.90 18.83 -15.59
CA GLU A 556 -31.57 19.69 -14.43
C GLU A 556 -30.07 20.03 -14.37
N ASN A 557 -29.25 19.33 -15.14
CA ASN A 557 -27.79 19.33 -15.06
C ASN A 557 -27.28 19.24 -13.61
N LYS A 558 -27.75 18.20 -12.91
CA LYS A 558 -27.33 17.89 -11.54
C LYS A 558 -26.83 16.46 -11.50
N TRP A 559 -25.60 16.29 -11.03
CA TRP A 559 -24.90 15.02 -11.06
C TRP A 559 -24.28 14.72 -9.70
N THR A 560 -24.18 13.44 -9.36
CA THR A 560 -23.42 12.95 -8.20
C THR A 560 -22.45 11.87 -8.65
N LEU A 561 -21.30 11.74 -7.99
CA LEU A 561 -20.43 10.58 -8.18
C LEU A 561 -21.12 9.34 -7.59
N ASP A 562 -21.24 8.28 -8.37
CA ASP A 562 -21.70 6.96 -7.91
C ASP A 562 -21.00 5.87 -8.71
N GLN A 563 -20.55 4.81 -8.05
CA GLN A 563 -20.01 3.62 -8.70
C GLN A 563 -20.50 2.32 -8.04
N ASN A 564 -21.29 2.42 -6.96
CA ASN A 564 -21.75 1.23 -6.26
C ASN A 564 -23.01 0.64 -6.90
N SER A 565 -23.63 1.34 -7.83
CA SER A 565 -24.94 0.96 -8.36
C SER A 565 -24.86 -0.19 -9.34
N LEU A 566 -23.75 -0.35 -10.05
CA LEU A 566 -23.71 -1.13 -11.26
C LEU A 566 -22.25 -1.55 -11.45
N GLU A 567 -21.93 -2.85 -11.40
CA GLU A 567 -20.62 -3.41 -11.78
C GLU A 567 -20.37 -3.24 -13.30
N LEU A 568 -20.66 -2.05 -13.83
CA LEU A 568 -20.55 -1.72 -15.23
C LEU A 568 -19.11 -1.35 -15.54
N HIS A 569 -18.54 -2.12 -16.44
CA HIS A 569 -17.29 -1.81 -17.08
C HIS A 569 -17.55 -0.85 -18.24
N VAL A 570 -16.63 0.08 -18.49
CA VAL A 570 -16.73 1.01 -19.64
C VAL A 570 -16.74 0.24 -20.97
N THR A 571 -16.27 -1.00 -20.97
CA THR A 571 -16.30 -1.92 -22.11
C THR A 571 -17.66 -2.57 -22.35
N ASP A 572 -18.63 -2.37 -21.46
CA ASP A 572 -19.95 -2.95 -21.62
C ASP A 572 -20.67 -2.34 -22.83
N PRO A 573 -21.40 -3.16 -23.60
CA PRO A 573 -21.98 -2.74 -24.88
C PRO A 573 -23.05 -1.64 -24.74
N GLY A 574 -23.58 -1.40 -23.53
CA GLY A 574 -24.56 -0.36 -23.26
C GLY A 574 -24.02 1.07 -23.25
N TRP A 575 -22.69 1.27 -23.24
CA TRP A 575 -22.11 2.62 -23.29
C TRP A 575 -22.05 3.17 -24.72
N ILE A 576 -22.89 4.15 -25.00
CA ILE A 576 -22.88 4.90 -26.27
C ILE A 576 -22.11 6.22 -26.10
N PRO A 577 -21.29 6.65 -27.07
CA PRO A 577 -20.69 7.99 -27.05
C PRO A 577 -21.80 9.05 -26.98
N GLY A 578 -21.64 10.03 -26.10
CA GLY A 578 -22.54 11.18 -26.09
C GLY A 578 -22.34 12.01 -27.37
N ASP A 579 -23.43 12.36 -28.05
CA ASP A 579 -23.37 13.19 -29.26
C ASP A 579 -22.81 14.58 -28.93
N ASN A 580 -21.62 14.85 -29.44
CA ASN A 580 -21.05 16.20 -29.50
C ASN A 580 -21.35 16.89 -30.85
N ASP A 581 -22.19 16.29 -31.70
CA ASP A 581 -22.44 16.73 -33.07
C ASP A 581 -23.21 18.07 -33.19
N ASN A 582 -23.64 18.66 -32.09
CA ASN A 582 -24.25 19.99 -32.09
C ASN A 582 -23.21 21.10 -31.84
N ASP A 583 -22.76 21.72 -32.94
CA ASP A 583 -22.17 23.06 -33.06
C ASP A 583 -21.70 23.74 -31.75
N ASN A 584 -20.40 23.58 -31.45
CA ASN A 584 -19.60 24.39 -30.51
C ASN A 584 -20.02 24.47 -29.03
N LYS A 585 -21.11 23.84 -28.58
CA LYS A 585 -21.49 23.88 -27.15
C LYS A 585 -20.90 22.68 -26.41
N SER A 586 -19.76 22.88 -25.77
CA SER A 586 -19.19 21.90 -24.84
C SER A 586 -20.23 21.51 -23.78
N VAL A 587 -20.51 20.22 -23.64
CA VAL A 587 -21.38 19.70 -22.58
C VAL A 587 -20.75 19.99 -21.22
N VAL A 588 -21.60 20.38 -20.26
CA VAL A 588 -21.19 20.81 -18.93
C VAL A 588 -21.92 19.97 -17.89
N PHE A 589 -21.20 19.44 -16.90
CA PHE A 589 -21.76 18.65 -15.80
C PHE A 589 -21.59 19.41 -14.48
N ASN A 590 -22.68 19.75 -13.78
CA ASN A 590 -22.59 20.26 -12.40
C ASN A 590 -22.66 19.11 -11.39
N ILE A 591 -21.50 18.72 -10.88
CA ILE A 591 -21.32 17.62 -9.94
C ILE A 591 -21.47 18.15 -8.52
N TYR A 592 -22.54 17.76 -7.86
CA TYR A 592 -22.79 18.03 -6.45
C TYR A 592 -22.04 16.99 -5.64
#